data_AF-A0A7C7W3M9-F1
#
_entry.id   AF-A0A7C7W3M9-F1
#
_cell.length_a   1.000
_cell.length_b   1.000
_cell.length_c   1.000
_cell.angle_alpha   90.00
_cell.angle_beta   90.00
_cell.angle_gamma   90.00
#
_symmetry.space_group_name_H-M   'P 1'
#
loop_
_entity.id
_entity.type
_entity.pdbx_description
1 polymer ?
#
loop_
_entity_poly.entity_id
_entity_poly.type
_entity_poly.pdbx_seq_one_letter_code
_entity_poly.pdbx_strand_id
1 'polypeptide(L)'
;THASVKSDFGTGVLMVCSFGDQNDVAVFREMGLTPFRAIDLDGCMTDIAGPWAGSKVMEARKAVTEYLEENGKIHEIVERDQEIPVSERGKNPVEIILLKEWYVRQTHIQDKMKEHIEEIEFHPARNKQFLIDWMDNISIDWPISRRRWYHTEIPIWYSEDETKVIVPPSGTYVQPWKDSPPSGSRVLDRETREDLGSFEDLQHNIGKISGEEKVFDTWMDSSNSNLFVSGYLNHPEIFDKAFPTALRPQGKEIVRTWLYYTLLKSTLLLNKPGFKHVWIDGLGMDPWGRKMSKSLGNGIDANSVLECGAGGKTGSWKVKGPDKTVSLRANKIGSECFRLWKA
;
A
#
# COMPACT_ATOMS: atom_id res chain seq x y z
N THR A 1 27.32 -19.95 -6.48
CA THR A 1 27.23 -18.64 -5.79
C THR A 1 25.96 -17.96 -6.28
N HIS A 2 25.11 -17.48 -5.36
CA HIS A 2 23.86 -16.77 -5.71
C HIS A 2 24.12 -15.27 -5.76
N ALA A 3 23.47 -14.53 -6.67
CA ALA A 3 23.66 -13.08 -6.80
C ALA A 3 23.28 -12.29 -5.53
N SER A 4 22.41 -12.87 -4.71
CA SER A 4 22.00 -12.35 -3.40
C SER A 4 23.09 -12.37 -2.33
N VAL A 5 24.22 -13.04 -2.57
CA VAL A 5 25.31 -13.18 -1.59
C VAL A 5 26.44 -12.22 -1.94
N LYS A 6 26.74 -11.31 -1.01
CA LYS A 6 27.93 -10.45 -1.07
C LYS A 6 29.11 -11.20 -0.46
N SER A 7 29.99 -11.73 -1.30
CA SER A 7 31.12 -12.57 -0.87
C SER A 7 32.13 -11.84 0.03
N ASP A 8 32.19 -10.52 -0.06
CA ASP A 8 33.02 -9.63 0.75
C ASP A 8 32.38 -9.23 2.08
N PHE A 9 31.11 -9.60 2.32
CA PHE A 9 30.38 -9.27 3.54
C PHE A 9 30.29 -10.47 4.50
N GLY A 10 30.64 -10.24 5.78
CA GLY A 10 30.58 -11.26 6.82
C GLY A 10 31.48 -12.45 6.50
N THR A 11 30.91 -13.65 6.48
CA THR A 11 31.61 -14.89 6.13
C THR A 11 31.57 -15.22 4.63
N GLY A 12 30.88 -14.40 3.82
CA GLY A 12 30.56 -14.73 2.44
C GLY A 12 29.51 -15.86 2.30
N VAL A 13 28.87 -16.26 3.40
CA VAL A 13 27.76 -17.22 3.45
C VAL A 13 26.54 -16.52 4.07
N LEU A 14 25.41 -16.55 3.37
CA LEU A 14 24.16 -15.93 3.80
C LEU A 14 23.23 -17.00 4.40
N MET A 15 22.71 -16.75 5.60
CA MET A 15 21.57 -17.49 6.13
C MET A 15 20.32 -17.06 5.34
N VAL A 16 19.60 -18.02 4.77
CA VAL A 16 18.34 -17.75 4.05
C VAL A 16 17.19 -18.27 4.91
N CYS A 17 16.35 -17.35 5.38
CA CYS A 17 15.14 -17.68 6.13
C CYS A 17 13.93 -17.66 5.17
N SER A 18 12.86 -18.41 5.44
CA SER A 18 11.68 -18.41 4.56
C SER A 18 11.11 -17.01 4.32
N PHE A 19 11.14 -16.15 5.33
CA PHE A 19 10.62 -14.79 5.28
C PHE A 19 11.42 -13.84 6.19
N GLY A 20 12.75 -13.92 6.19
CA GLY A 20 13.59 -13.03 7.01
C GLY A 20 13.60 -11.60 6.48
N ASP A 21 13.73 -11.44 5.16
CA ASP A 21 13.63 -10.17 4.45
C ASP A 21 13.09 -10.36 3.02
N GLN A 22 13.08 -9.29 2.22
CA GLN A 22 12.62 -9.34 0.82
C GLN A 22 13.57 -10.12 -0.10
N ASN A 23 14.87 -10.15 0.21
CA ASN A 23 15.86 -10.88 -0.57
C ASN A 23 15.70 -12.39 -0.34
N ASP A 24 15.48 -12.80 0.90
CA ASP A 24 15.11 -14.17 1.29
C ASP A 24 13.87 -14.66 0.54
N VAL A 25 12.81 -13.84 0.49
CA VAL A 25 11.58 -14.16 -0.27
C VAL A 25 11.89 -14.38 -1.75
N ALA A 26 12.75 -13.55 -2.34
CA ALA A 26 13.13 -13.67 -3.74
C ALA A 26 13.92 -14.96 -3.99
N VAL A 27 14.90 -15.28 -3.15
CA VAL A 27 15.70 -16.52 -3.22
C VAL A 27 14.79 -17.75 -3.08
N PHE A 28 13.86 -17.75 -2.12
CA PHE A 28 12.90 -18.85 -1.92
C PHE A 28 12.06 -19.10 -3.18
N ARG A 29 11.60 -18.03 -3.84
CA ARG A 29 10.84 -18.14 -5.09
C ARG A 29 11.70 -18.62 -6.26
N GLU A 30 12.88 -18.03 -6.45
CA GLU A 30 13.81 -18.37 -7.54
C GLU A 30 14.23 -19.84 -7.48
N MET A 31 14.50 -20.33 -6.27
CA MET A 31 14.96 -21.70 -6.03
C MET A 31 13.83 -22.71 -5.80
N GLY A 32 12.56 -22.27 -5.80
CA GLY A 32 11.41 -23.16 -5.58
C GLY A 32 11.39 -23.81 -4.19
N LEU A 33 11.92 -23.14 -3.16
CA LEU A 33 11.98 -23.65 -1.80
C LEU A 33 10.62 -23.58 -1.12
N THR A 34 10.27 -24.61 -0.35
CA THR A 34 9.04 -24.60 0.45
C THR A 34 9.25 -23.78 1.73
N PRO A 35 8.47 -22.71 1.95
CA PRO A 35 8.65 -21.87 3.11
C PRO A 35 8.03 -22.48 4.37
N PHE A 36 8.64 -22.22 5.52
CA PHE A 36 8.11 -22.54 6.84
C PHE A 36 7.64 -21.28 7.55
N ARG A 37 6.50 -21.35 8.24
CA ARG A 37 5.96 -20.24 9.02
C ARG A 37 6.47 -20.32 10.45
N ALA A 38 7.52 -19.57 10.78
CA ALA A 38 8.08 -19.53 12.13
C ALA A 38 7.29 -18.64 13.10
N ILE A 39 6.65 -17.59 12.58
CA ILE A 39 6.00 -16.54 13.37
C ILE A 39 4.50 -16.49 13.03
N ASP A 40 3.66 -16.37 14.05
CA ASP A 40 2.20 -16.26 13.91
C ASP A 40 1.72 -14.81 13.70
N LEU A 41 0.40 -14.58 13.73
CA LEU A 41 -0.18 -13.23 13.52
C LEU A 41 -0.01 -12.31 14.72
N ASP A 42 0.23 -12.87 15.90
CA ASP A 42 0.38 -12.14 17.15
C ASP A 42 1.85 -11.79 17.44
N GLY A 43 2.76 -12.16 16.53
CA GLY A 43 4.20 -11.98 16.70
C GLY A 43 4.78 -12.93 17.75
N CYS A 44 4.19 -14.13 17.88
CA CYS A 44 4.71 -15.22 18.68
C CYS A 44 5.33 -16.30 17.79
N MET A 45 6.28 -17.05 18.34
CA MET A 45 6.86 -18.21 17.65
C MET A 45 5.84 -19.35 17.59
N THR A 46 5.77 -20.03 16.44
CA THR A 46 4.94 -21.23 16.25
C THR A 46 5.63 -22.49 16.79
N ASP A 47 4.93 -23.62 16.75
CA ASP A 47 5.44 -24.93 17.19
C ASP A 47 6.75 -25.35 16.49
N ILE A 48 7.02 -24.83 15.29
CA ILE A 48 8.26 -25.16 14.56
C ILE A 48 9.51 -24.66 15.29
N ALA A 49 9.35 -23.66 16.18
CA ALA A 49 10.44 -23.12 16.99
C ALA A 49 10.78 -24.01 18.19
N GLY A 50 10.10 -25.16 18.36
CA GLY A 50 10.40 -26.12 19.42
C GLY A 50 10.30 -25.50 20.82
N PRO A 51 11.38 -25.45 21.61
CA PRO A 51 11.34 -24.93 22.99
C PRO A 51 10.86 -23.48 23.12
N TRP A 52 10.95 -22.70 22.05
CA TRP A 52 10.57 -21.28 22.06
C TRP A 52 9.15 -21.03 21.53
N ALA A 53 8.38 -22.08 21.23
CA ALA A 53 7.00 -21.95 20.79
C ALA A 53 6.15 -21.16 21.81
N GLY A 54 5.31 -20.25 21.30
CA GLY A 54 4.46 -19.36 22.09
C GLY A 54 5.14 -18.09 22.62
N SER A 55 6.48 -18.03 22.67
CA SER A 55 7.20 -16.83 23.11
C SER A 55 7.10 -15.70 22.08
N LYS A 56 7.15 -14.44 22.53
CA LYS A 56 7.26 -13.31 21.61
C LYS A 56 8.59 -13.35 20.87
N VAL A 57 8.61 -12.89 19.62
CA VAL A 57 9.82 -12.91 18.75
C VAL A 57 11.06 -12.33 19.44
N MET A 58 10.92 -11.20 20.17
CA MET A 58 12.05 -10.57 20.86
C MET A 58 12.56 -11.39 22.05
N GLU A 59 11.66 -12.05 22.77
CA GLU A 59 12.01 -12.93 23.89
C GLU A 59 12.69 -14.21 23.38
N ALA A 60 12.14 -14.81 22.32
CA ALA A 60 12.72 -15.96 21.65
C ALA A 60 14.11 -15.64 21.11
N ARG A 61 14.30 -14.47 20.48
CA ARG A 61 15.62 -14.02 20.01
C ARG A 61 16.64 -13.99 21.14
N LYS A 62 16.28 -13.42 22.29
CA LYS A 62 17.18 -13.36 23.46
C LYS A 62 17.52 -14.76 23.97
N ALA A 63 16.51 -15.61 24.17
CA ALA A 63 16.68 -16.97 24.66
C ALA A 63 17.51 -17.86 23.71
N VAL A 64 17.32 -17.70 22.39
CA VAL A 64 18.12 -18.42 21.38
C VAL A 64 19.57 -17.95 21.42
N THR A 65 19.84 -16.65 21.55
CA THR A 65 21.21 -16.14 21.68
C THR A 65 21.91 -16.73 22.91
N GLU A 66 21.26 -16.68 24.08
CA GLU A 66 21.80 -17.26 25.33
C GLU A 66 22.09 -18.77 25.16
N TYR A 67 21.14 -19.52 24.59
CA TYR A 67 21.34 -20.95 24.30
C TYR A 67 22.53 -21.20 23.37
N LEU A 68 22.69 -20.42 22.30
CA LEU A 68 23.80 -20.58 21.36
C LEU A 68 25.15 -20.23 22.00
N GLU A 69 25.21 -19.22 22.89
CA GLU A 69 26.40 -18.89 23.68
C GLU A 69 26.79 -20.02 24.62
N GLU A 70 25.84 -20.50 25.43
CA GLU A 70 26.06 -21.59 26.40
C GLU A 70 26.55 -22.89 25.74
N ASN A 71 26.14 -23.13 24.49
CA ASN A 71 26.51 -24.32 23.72
C ASN A 71 27.72 -24.09 22.78
N GLY A 72 28.41 -22.96 22.90
CA GLY A 72 29.61 -22.66 22.10
C GLY A 72 29.35 -22.63 20.59
N LYS A 73 28.14 -22.22 20.18
CA LYS A 73 27.70 -22.11 18.77
C LYS A 73 27.83 -20.70 18.20
N ILE A 74 28.32 -19.75 18.99
CA ILE A 74 28.60 -18.38 18.55
C ILE A 74 30.10 -18.20 18.36
N HIS A 75 30.50 -17.75 17.16
CA HIS A 75 31.88 -17.39 16.87
C HIS A 75 32.21 -15.96 17.32
N GLU A 76 31.32 -15.01 17.02
CA GLU A 76 31.50 -13.59 17.28
C GLU A 76 30.14 -12.89 17.42
N ILE A 77 30.04 -11.86 18.28
CA ILE A 77 28.89 -10.95 18.37
C ILE A 77 29.39 -9.52 18.13
N VAL A 78 28.78 -8.83 17.17
CA VAL A 78 29.13 -7.46 16.81
C VAL A 78 27.87 -6.59 16.81
N GLU A 79 27.93 -5.46 17.51
CA GLU A 79 26.87 -4.45 17.48
C GLU A 79 26.95 -3.64 16.18
N ARG A 80 25.81 -3.50 15.49
CA ARG A 80 25.73 -2.79 14.20
C ARG A 80 24.42 -2.03 14.09
N ASP A 81 24.49 -0.86 13.48
CA ASP A 81 23.30 -0.13 13.04
C ASP A 81 22.66 -0.84 11.85
N GLN A 82 21.33 -0.98 11.91
CA GLN A 82 20.52 -1.57 10.86
C GLN A 82 19.27 -0.72 10.61
N GLU A 83 18.94 -0.53 9.34
CA GLU A 83 17.64 0.05 8.95
C GLU A 83 16.56 -1.02 9.00
N ILE A 84 15.50 -0.75 9.78
CA ILE A 84 14.36 -1.65 9.94
C ILE A 84 13.11 -0.97 9.38
N PRO A 85 12.37 -1.61 8.46
CA PRO A 85 11.11 -1.08 7.98
C PRO A 85 10.09 -1.06 9.11
N VAL A 86 9.40 0.07 9.26
CA VAL A 86 8.37 0.26 10.28
C VAL A 86 7.03 0.63 9.66
N SER A 87 5.95 0.26 10.35
CA SER A 87 4.60 0.69 9.99
C SER A 87 4.53 2.21 9.92
N GLU A 88 4.04 2.76 8.81
CA GLU A 88 3.91 4.21 8.63
C GLU A 88 3.10 4.86 9.76
N ARG A 89 2.02 4.21 10.19
CA ARG A 89 1.12 4.70 11.23
C ARG A 89 1.53 4.23 12.63
N GLY A 90 1.74 2.92 12.80
CA GLY A 90 1.97 2.33 14.12
C GLY A 90 3.41 2.43 14.61
N LYS A 91 4.37 2.71 13.71
CA LYS A 91 5.82 2.78 13.98
C LYS A 91 6.46 1.49 14.51
N ASN A 92 5.69 0.43 14.70
CA ASN A 92 6.20 -0.91 15.01
C ASN A 92 6.97 -1.48 13.80
N PRO A 93 8.03 -2.28 14.04
CA PRO A 93 8.71 -3.05 13.00
C PRO A 93 7.73 -3.89 12.18
N VAL A 94 7.98 -3.98 10.88
CA VAL A 94 7.22 -4.82 9.96
C VAL A 94 7.76 -6.24 10.02
N GLU A 95 6.84 -7.21 10.11
CA GLU A 95 7.14 -8.64 10.01
C GLU A 95 6.68 -9.19 8.66
N ILE A 96 7.46 -10.09 8.05
CA ILE A 96 7.07 -10.73 6.79
C ILE A 96 6.46 -12.08 7.12
N ILE A 97 5.18 -12.22 6.83
CA ILE A 97 4.41 -13.44 7.10
C ILE A 97 3.72 -13.94 5.83
N LEU A 98 3.66 -15.26 5.68
CA LEU A 98 2.95 -15.89 4.58
C LEU A 98 1.45 -15.89 4.85
N LEU A 99 0.71 -15.19 4.01
CA LEU A 99 -0.73 -15.10 4.08
C LEU A 99 -1.37 -15.23 2.71
N LYS A 100 -2.56 -15.85 2.67
CA LYS A 100 -3.43 -15.79 1.50
C LYS A 100 -4.11 -14.42 1.48
N GLU A 101 -3.85 -13.64 0.43
CA GLU A 101 -4.41 -12.30 0.24
C GLU A 101 -4.97 -12.12 -1.17
N TRP A 102 -5.84 -11.10 -1.32
CA TRP A 102 -6.36 -10.69 -2.61
C TRP A 102 -5.39 -9.72 -3.28
N TYR A 103 -5.12 -9.96 -4.55
CA TYR A 103 -4.21 -9.17 -5.37
C TYR A 103 -4.90 -8.69 -6.64
N VAL A 104 -4.61 -7.44 -7.04
CA VAL A 104 -4.82 -7.00 -8.43
C VAL A 104 -3.55 -7.32 -9.20
N ARG A 105 -3.69 -8.14 -10.24
CA ARG A 105 -2.58 -8.46 -11.15
C ARG A 105 -2.15 -7.19 -11.88
N GLN A 106 -0.87 -6.82 -11.78
CA GLN A 106 -0.35 -5.57 -12.36
C GLN A 106 0.99 -5.72 -13.07
N THR A 107 1.79 -6.73 -12.72
CA THR A 107 3.14 -6.91 -13.29
C THR A 107 3.13 -7.02 -14.81
N HIS A 108 2.16 -7.77 -15.36
CA HIS A 108 1.97 -7.96 -16.79
C HIS A 108 1.55 -6.71 -17.60
N ILE A 109 1.05 -5.64 -16.97
CA ILE A 109 0.48 -4.47 -17.68
C ILE A 109 1.39 -3.23 -17.60
N GLN A 110 2.56 -3.35 -16.97
CA GLN A 110 3.44 -2.20 -16.72
C GLN A 110 3.88 -1.50 -18.00
N ASP A 111 4.28 -2.24 -19.03
CA ASP A 111 4.70 -1.66 -20.31
C ASP A 111 3.56 -0.88 -20.97
N LYS A 112 2.34 -1.45 -20.97
CA LYS A 112 1.17 -0.76 -21.50
C LYS A 112 0.84 0.52 -20.74
N MET A 113 1.03 0.49 -19.42
CA MET A 113 0.84 1.67 -18.59
C MET A 113 1.91 2.74 -18.87
N LYS A 114 3.16 2.36 -19.16
CA LYS A 114 4.22 3.32 -19.58
C LYS A 114 3.86 4.01 -20.88
N GLU A 115 3.31 3.29 -21.87
CA GLU A 115 2.81 3.89 -23.11
C GLU A 115 1.75 4.96 -22.83
N HIS A 116 0.75 4.63 -22.00
CA HIS A 116 -0.29 5.57 -21.61
C HIS A 116 0.26 6.78 -20.85
N ILE A 117 1.30 6.60 -20.03
CA ILE A 117 1.97 7.68 -19.30
C ILE A 117 2.71 8.64 -20.25
N GLU A 118 3.11 8.23 -21.46
CA GLU A 118 3.62 9.14 -22.49
C GLU A 118 2.55 10.08 -23.04
N GLU A 119 1.27 9.70 -23.00
CA GLU A 119 0.15 10.54 -23.45
C GLU A 119 -0.25 11.60 -22.41
N ILE A 120 0.27 11.51 -21.18
CA ILE A 120 -0.05 12.42 -20.07
C ILE A 120 0.98 13.55 -20.02
N GLU A 121 0.50 14.79 -19.97
CA GLU A 121 1.36 15.94 -19.75
C GLU A 121 1.61 16.18 -18.25
N PHE A 122 2.86 16.05 -17.81
CA PHE A 122 3.26 16.27 -16.43
C PHE A 122 3.70 17.71 -16.15
N HIS A 123 3.29 18.24 -15.01
CA HIS A 123 3.59 19.60 -14.55
C HIS A 123 4.24 19.56 -13.16
N PRO A 124 5.54 19.89 -13.04
CA PRO A 124 6.53 20.06 -14.11
C PRO A 124 6.90 18.72 -14.78
N ALA A 125 7.33 18.77 -16.05
CA ALA A 125 7.62 17.58 -16.86
C ALA A 125 8.57 16.57 -16.18
N ARG A 126 9.61 17.07 -15.49
CA ARG A 126 10.58 16.23 -14.77
C ARG A 126 9.95 15.34 -13.69
N ASN A 127 8.81 15.72 -13.13
CA ASN A 127 8.19 14.99 -12.01
C ASN A 127 7.54 13.68 -12.47
N LYS A 128 7.38 13.46 -13.78
CA LYS A 128 7.07 12.16 -14.36
C LYS A 128 8.03 11.06 -13.89
N GLN A 129 9.31 11.41 -13.71
CA GLN A 129 10.35 10.45 -13.33
C GLN A 129 10.04 9.76 -11.99
N PHE A 130 9.41 10.45 -11.03
CA PHE A 130 9.02 9.84 -9.75
C PHE A 130 8.09 8.63 -9.91
N LEU A 131 7.23 8.66 -10.93
CA LEU A 131 6.33 7.56 -11.24
C LEU A 131 7.08 6.43 -11.96
N ILE A 132 7.92 6.77 -12.94
CA ILE A 132 8.71 5.79 -13.72
C ILE A 132 9.68 5.02 -12.81
N ASP A 133 10.45 5.74 -11.98
CA ASP A 133 11.38 5.14 -11.01
C ASP A 133 10.66 4.15 -10.09
N TRP A 134 9.44 4.47 -9.66
CA TRP A 134 8.65 3.56 -8.85
C TRP A 134 8.22 2.33 -9.64
N MET A 135 7.69 2.54 -10.85
CA MET A 135 7.20 1.46 -11.72
C MET A 135 8.28 0.43 -12.05
N ASP A 136 9.50 0.89 -12.33
CA ASP A 136 10.63 0.01 -12.68
C ASP A 136 11.02 -0.95 -11.54
N ASN A 137 10.61 -0.66 -10.31
CA ASN A 137 10.89 -1.49 -9.14
C ASN A 137 9.70 -2.38 -8.73
N ILE A 138 8.57 -2.34 -9.45
CA ILE A 138 7.39 -3.14 -9.10
C ILE A 138 7.59 -4.59 -9.57
N SER A 139 7.84 -5.48 -8.62
CA SER A 139 8.03 -6.92 -8.86
C SER A 139 6.88 -7.79 -8.38
N ILE A 140 5.87 -7.21 -7.71
CA ILE A 140 4.73 -7.93 -7.15
C ILE A 140 3.41 -7.35 -7.61
N ASP A 141 2.36 -8.18 -7.57
CA ASP A 141 0.99 -7.74 -7.76
C ASP A 141 0.51 -6.89 -6.56
N TRP A 142 -0.50 -6.05 -6.76
CA TRP A 142 -0.94 -5.10 -5.74
C TRP A 142 -1.80 -5.82 -4.70
N PRO A 143 -1.35 -5.96 -3.43
CA PRO A 143 -2.18 -6.54 -2.38
C PRO A 143 -3.31 -5.57 -2.01
N ILE A 144 -4.55 -5.95 -2.29
CA ILE A 144 -5.73 -5.10 -2.10
C ILE A 144 -6.53 -5.44 -0.84
N SER A 145 -6.28 -6.55 -0.16
CA SER A 145 -7.01 -6.92 1.05
C SER A 145 -6.34 -6.41 2.34
N ARG A 146 -7.15 -6.05 3.33
CA ARG A 146 -6.74 -5.54 4.64
C ARG A 146 -7.61 -6.17 5.73
N ARG A 147 -6.99 -6.49 6.88
CA ARG A 147 -7.71 -6.87 8.11
C ARG A 147 -8.00 -5.60 8.93
N ARG A 148 -9.07 -4.90 8.57
CA ARG A 148 -9.50 -3.63 9.18
C ARG A 148 -11.03 -3.60 9.22
N TRP A 149 -11.60 -2.80 10.11
CA TRP A 149 -13.06 -2.68 10.24
C TRP A 149 -13.68 -1.56 9.38
N TYR A 150 -12.95 -0.49 9.09
CA TYR A 150 -13.51 0.72 8.46
C TYR A 150 -13.01 0.94 7.02
N HIS A 151 -13.42 0.10 6.07
CA HIS A 151 -13.20 0.27 4.62
C HIS A 151 -14.28 -0.51 3.84
N THR A 152 -14.32 -0.33 2.52
CA THR A 152 -15.20 -1.10 1.62
C THR A 152 -14.93 -2.60 1.72
N GLU A 153 -15.96 -3.40 1.96
CA GLU A 153 -15.88 -4.85 2.05
C GLU A 153 -15.53 -5.49 0.70
N ILE A 154 -14.76 -6.58 0.76
CA ILE A 154 -14.49 -7.39 -0.44
C ILE A 154 -15.74 -8.24 -0.73
N PRO A 155 -16.38 -8.12 -1.91
CA PRO A 155 -17.69 -8.69 -2.17
C PRO A 155 -17.60 -10.18 -2.57
N ILE A 156 -17.11 -11.02 -1.67
CA ILE A 156 -16.84 -12.44 -1.93
C ILE A 156 -17.36 -13.30 -0.78
N TRP A 157 -17.94 -14.45 -1.13
CA TRP A 157 -18.18 -15.56 -0.21
C TRP A 157 -17.42 -16.80 -0.64
N TYR A 158 -17.23 -17.73 0.28
CA TYR A 158 -16.52 -18.99 0.09
C TYR A 158 -17.47 -20.18 0.26
N SER A 159 -17.26 -21.22 -0.55
CA SER A 159 -17.82 -22.55 -0.25
C SER A 159 -17.21 -23.12 1.03
N GLU A 160 -17.84 -24.15 1.59
CA GLU A 160 -17.39 -24.78 2.86
C GLU A 160 -15.96 -25.32 2.79
N ASP A 161 -15.57 -25.86 1.64
CA ASP A 161 -14.21 -26.36 1.35
C ASP A 161 -13.24 -25.28 0.82
N GLU A 162 -13.72 -24.04 0.71
CA GLU A 162 -13.05 -22.89 0.08
C GLU A 162 -12.49 -23.12 -1.34
N THR A 163 -12.96 -24.15 -2.05
CA THR A 163 -12.55 -24.41 -3.46
C THR A 163 -13.25 -23.48 -4.44
N LYS A 164 -14.36 -22.87 -4.03
CA LYS A 164 -15.17 -21.97 -4.85
C LYS A 164 -15.36 -20.63 -4.16
N VAL A 165 -15.55 -19.61 -4.97
CA VAL A 165 -15.92 -18.26 -4.54
C VAL A 165 -17.24 -17.86 -5.18
N ILE A 166 -18.07 -17.15 -4.42
CA ILE A 166 -19.34 -16.59 -4.90
C ILE A 166 -19.16 -15.08 -5.04
N VAL A 167 -19.52 -14.53 -6.20
CA VAL A 167 -19.43 -13.10 -6.51
C VAL A 167 -20.81 -12.53 -6.84
N PRO A 168 -21.15 -11.31 -6.38
CA PRO A 168 -22.45 -10.72 -6.66
C PRO A 168 -22.52 -10.16 -8.08
N PRO A 169 -23.72 -9.89 -8.61
CA PRO A 169 -23.87 -9.16 -9.87
C PRO A 169 -23.26 -7.75 -9.77
N SER A 170 -22.69 -7.28 -10.88
CA SER A 170 -22.07 -5.96 -10.96
C SER A 170 -23.03 -4.83 -10.56
N GLY A 171 -22.50 -3.84 -9.83
CA GLY A 171 -23.28 -2.68 -9.37
C GLY A 171 -24.04 -2.89 -8.05
N THR A 172 -23.98 -4.09 -7.45
CA THR A 172 -24.60 -4.37 -6.16
C THR A 172 -23.58 -4.21 -5.03
N TYR A 173 -23.85 -3.33 -4.08
CA TYR A 173 -23.10 -3.27 -2.83
C TYR A 173 -23.60 -4.35 -1.87
N VAL A 174 -22.67 -5.06 -1.23
CA VAL A 174 -22.95 -6.21 -0.36
C VAL A 174 -22.01 -6.19 0.84
N GLN A 175 -22.41 -6.86 1.93
CA GLN A 175 -21.60 -7.01 3.14
C GLN A 175 -21.46 -8.51 3.47
N PRO A 176 -20.51 -9.22 2.85
CA PRO A 176 -20.46 -10.68 2.89
C PRO A 176 -20.35 -11.28 4.29
N TRP A 177 -19.66 -10.59 5.21
CA TRP A 177 -19.49 -11.03 6.59
C TRP A 177 -20.80 -11.16 7.39
N LYS A 178 -21.92 -10.57 6.91
CA LYS A 178 -23.23 -10.69 7.56
C LYS A 178 -24.37 -11.15 6.66
N ASP A 179 -24.31 -10.85 5.36
CA ASP A 179 -25.40 -11.10 4.43
C ASP A 179 -25.09 -12.31 3.55
N SER A 180 -26.13 -13.01 3.08
CA SER A 180 -25.98 -14.07 2.06
C SER A 180 -25.75 -13.46 0.66
N PRO A 181 -25.19 -14.21 -0.30
CA PRO A 181 -25.07 -13.75 -1.68
C PRO A 181 -26.44 -13.31 -2.23
N PRO A 182 -26.55 -12.12 -2.85
CA PRO A 182 -27.80 -11.65 -3.43
C PRO A 182 -28.20 -12.46 -4.67
N SER A 183 -29.44 -12.29 -5.12
CA SER A 183 -29.89 -12.97 -6.33
C SER A 183 -29.09 -12.55 -7.56
N GLY A 184 -28.80 -13.51 -8.44
CA GLY A 184 -27.94 -13.31 -9.61
C GLY A 184 -26.45 -13.46 -9.32
N SER A 185 -26.08 -13.92 -8.12
CA SER A 185 -24.68 -14.22 -7.80
C SER A 185 -24.16 -15.42 -8.62
N ARG A 186 -22.86 -15.40 -8.92
CA ARG A 186 -22.18 -16.44 -9.71
C ARG A 186 -21.18 -17.20 -8.85
N VAL A 187 -21.05 -18.49 -9.09
CA VAL A 187 -20.06 -19.36 -8.43
C VAL A 187 -18.89 -19.57 -9.37
N LEU A 188 -17.69 -19.26 -8.91
CA LEU A 188 -16.45 -19.44 -9.65
C LEU A 188 -15.56 -20.49 -8.96
N ASP A 189 -14.82 -21.26 -9.73
CA ASP A 189 -13.68 -22.00 -9.19
C ASP A 189 -12.61 -21.02 -8.72
N ARG A 190 -12.08 -21.22 -7.50
CA ARG A 190 -11.15 -20.26 -6.88
C ARG A 190 -9.78 -20.24 -7.53
N GLU A 191 -9.33 -21.37 -8.10
CA GLU A 191 -8.01 -21.49 -8.70
C GLU A 191 -8.05 -21.14 -10.19
N THR A 192 -8.95 -21.77 -10.94
CA THR A 192 -9.05 -21.60 -12.40
C THR A 192 -9.79 -20.33 -12.80
N ARG A 193 -10.61 -19.77 -11.88
CA ARG A 193 -11.52 -18.63 -12.13
C ARG A 193 -12.60 -18.93 -13.17
N GLU A 194 -12.83 -20.21 -13.45
CA GLU A 194 -13.91 -20.65 -14.33
C GLU A 194 -15.27 -20.38 -13.70
N ASP A 195 -16.21 -19.87 -14.51
CA ASP A 195 -17.58 -19.65 -14.07
C ASP A 195 -18.39 -20.95 -14.13
N LEU A 196 -18.78 -21.44 -12.95
CA LEU A 196 -19.44 -22.74 -12.77
C LEU A 196 -20.96 -22.66 -12.87
N GLY A 197 -21.55 -21.46 -12.76
CA GLY A 197 -23.01 -21.31 -12.77
C GLY A 197 -23.58 -20.29 -11.81
N SER A 198 -24.90 -20.26 -11.73
CA SER A 198 -25.63 -19.42 -10.78
C SER A 198 -25.52 -20.00 -9.37
N PHE A 199 -25.46 -19.11 -8.38
CA PHE A 199 -25.46 -19.46 -6.98
C PHE A 199 -26.73 -20.21 -6.58
N GLU A 200 -27.88 -19.79 -7.08
CA GLU A 200 -29.19 -20.39 -6.79
C GLU A 200 -29.25 -21.88 -7.17
N ASP A 201 -28.63 -22.26 -8.28
CA ASP A 201 -28.58 -23.64 -8.77
C ASP A 201 -27.58 -24.50 -7.97
N LEU A 202 -26.49 -23.90 -7.51
CA LEU A 202 -25.35 -24.60 -6.92
C LEU A 202 -25.32 -24.57 -5.39
N GLN A 203 -26.15 -23.77 -4.73
CA GLN A 203 -26.16 -23.57 -3.27
C GLN A 203 -26.23 -24.89 -2.49
N HIS A 204 -26.94 -25.90 -3.01
CA HIS A 204 -27.08 -27.21 -2.36
C HIS A 204 -25.80 -28.08 -2.44
N ASN A 205 -24.88 -27.76 -3.35
CA ASN A 205 -23.67 -28.54 -3.62
C ASN A 205 -22.39 -27.89 -3.06
N ILE A 206 -22.46 -26.67 -2.53
CA ILE A 206 -21.29 -25.90 -2.06
C ILE A 206 -21.19 -25.78 -0.53
N GLY A 207 -22.10 -26.45 0.20
CA GLY A 207 -22.06 -26.55 1.64
C GLY A 207 -22.39 -25.25 2.37
N LYS A 208 -21.95 -25.14 3.63
CA LYS A 208 -22.11 -23.92 4.43
C LYS A 208 -21.19 -22.81 3.93
N ILE A 209 -21.78 -21.67 3.58
CA ILE A 209 -21.08 -20.51 3.02
C ILE A 209 -20.56 -19.59 4.13
N SER A 210 -19.39 -18.99 3.91
CA SER A 210 -18.82 -17.93 4.75
C SER A 210 -18.45 -16.72 3.90
N GLY A 211 -18.70 -15.51 4.42
CA GLY A 211 -18.32 -14.27 3.74
C GLY A 211 -16.88 -13.85 4.03
N GLU A 212 -16.26 -13.13 3.10
CA GLU A 212 -14.97 -12.50 3.33
C GLU A 212 -15.08 -11.40 4.41
N GLU A 213 -14.21 -11.49 5.41
CA GLU A 213 -14.13 -10.53 6.52
C GLU A 213 -13.11 -9.42 6.26
N LYS A 214 -12.22 -9.61 5.29
CA LYS A 214 -11.28 -8.58 4.86
C LYS A 214 -12.00 -7.49 4.08
N VAL A 215 -11.40 -6.31 4.17
CA VAL A 215 -11.84 -5.11 3.46
C VAL A 215 -10.78 -4.71 2.44
N PHE A 216 -11.15 -3.89 1.47
CA PHE A 216 -10.20 -3.35 0.52
C PHE A 216 -9.24 -2.34 1.16
N ASP A 217 -8.08 -2.21 0.55
CA ASP A 217 -7.13 -1.12 0.75
C ASP A 217 -7.79 0.23 0.45
N THR A 218 -7.48 1.27 1.24
CA THR A 218 -7.98 2.63 0.99
C THR A 218 -7.56 3.18 -0.38
N TRP A 219 -6.44 2.69 -0.90
CA TRP A 219 -5.99 3.01 -2.26
C TRP A 219 -6.84 2.35 -3.34
N MET A 220 -7.53 1.25 -3.04
CA MET A 220 -8.53 0.65 -3.93
C MET A 220 -9.73 1.57 -4.10
N ASP A 221 -10.22 2.21 -3.03
CA ASP A 221 -11.33 3.15 -3.13
C ASP A 221 -10.90 4.43 -3.85
N SER A 222 -9.83 5.06 -3.39
CA SER A 222 -9.36 6.35 -3.90
C SER A 222 -8.85 6.29 -5.36
N SER A 223 -8.37 5.13 -5.82
CA SER A 223 -8.00 4.93 -7.22
C SER A 223 -9.18 5.00 -8.20
N ASN A 224 -10.43 4.91 -7.72
CA ASN A 224 -11.61 5.14 -8.57
C ASN A 224 -11.92 6.64 -8.76
N SER A 225 -11.16 7.56 -8.15
CA SER A 225 -11.51 8.98 -8.13
C SER A 225 -11.73 9.60 -9.51
N ASN A 226 -10.90 9.28 -10.51
CA ASN A 226 -11.06 9.82 -11.87
C ASN A 226 -12.28 9.25 -12.60
N LEU A 227 -12.58 7.96 -12.42
CA LEU A 227 -13.76 7.29 -12.94
C LEU A 227 -15.04 7.86 -12.31
N PHE A 228 -15.04 8.04 -10.99
CA PHE A 228 -16.17 8.60 -10.27
C PHE A 228 -16.50 10.02 -10.74
N VAL A 229 -15.51 10.93 -10.78
CA VAL A 229 -15.76 12.33 -11.15
C VAL A 229 -16.09 12.51 -12.64
N SER A 230 -15.65 11.58 -13.49
CA SER A 230 -16.05 11.57 -14.90
C SER A 230 -17.43 10.95 -15.13
N GLY A 231 -18.07 10.37 -14.10
CA GLY A 231 -19.40 9.78 -14.23
C GLY A 231 -19.41 8.35 -14.77
N TYR A 232 -18.30 7.62 -14.66
CA TYR A 232 -18.23 6.20 -15.01
C TYR A 232 -19.36 5.39 -14.34
N LEU A 233 -20.01 4.50 -15.11
CA LEU A 233 -21.21 3.72 -14.78
C LEU A 233 -22.51 4.51 -14.55
N ASN A 234 -22.45 5.70 -13.94
CA ASN A 234 -23.64 6.44 -13.52
C ASN A 234 -24.14 7.44 -14.59
N HIS A 235 -23.24 8.00 -15.40
CA HIS A 235 -23.54 9.06 -16.35
C HIS A 235 -22.75 8.90 -17.67
N PRO A 236 -23.17 7.99 -18.58
CA PRO A 236 -22.41 7.66 -19.79
C PRO A 236 -22.09 8.86 -20.69
N GLU A 237 -23.04 9.79 -20.86
CA GLU A 237 -22.81 11.00 -21.67
C GLU A 237 -21.80 11.97 -21.03
N ILE A 238 -21.74 12.03 -19.71
CA ILE A 238 -20.73 12.82 -19.00
C ILE A 238 -19.38 12.13 -19.15
N PHE A 239 -19.34 10.81 -18.98
CA PHE A 239 -18.13 10.02 -19.08
C PHE A 239 -17.44 10.15 -20.44
N ASP A 240 -18.19 10.06 -21.54
CA ASP A 240 -17.68 10.25 -22.90
C ASP A 240 -17.01 11.61 -23.11
N LYS A 241 -17.53 12.67 -22.46
CA LYS A 241 -16.99 14.04 -22.57
C LYS A 241 -15.88 14.34 -21.56
N ALA A 242 -15.92 13.71 -20.39
CA ALA A 242 -15.10 14.04 -19.23
C ALA A 242 -13.89 13.12 -19.04
N PHE A 243 -13.84 11.98 -19.72
CA PHE A 243 -12.73 11.03 -19.66
C PHE A 243 -11.87 11.07 -20.94
N PRO A 244 -10.52 11.02 -20.86
CA PRO A 244 -9.69 11.07 -19.66
C PRO A 244 -9.86 12.37 -18.88
N THR A 245 -9.79 12.28 -17.54
CA THR A 245 -10.01 13.43 -16.65
C THR A 245 -8.97 14.52 -16.92
N ALA A 246 -9.39 15.79 -16.96
CA ALA A 246 -8.53 16.87 -17.44
C ALA A 246 -7.24 17.05 -16.61
N LEU A 247 -7.34 17.13 -15.27
CA LEU A 247 -6.21 17.48 -14.42
C LEU A 247 -6.20 16.66 -13.12
N ARG A 248 -5.02 16.20 -12.73
CA ARG A 248 -4.74 15.60 -11.41
C ARG A 248 -3.72 16.43 -10.62
N PRO A 249 -4.15 17.32 -9.73
CA PRO A 249 -3.25 17.99 -8.79
C PRO A 249 -2.98 17.10 -7.57
N GLN A 250 -1.72 16.97 -7.16
CA GLN A 250 -1.32 16.22 -5.97
C GLN A 250 0.14 16.45 -5.55
N GLY A 251 0.45 16.20 -4.28
CA GLY A 251 1.83 16.15 -3.79
C GLY A 251 2.62 14.93 -4.28
N LYS A 252 3.95 15.06 -4.27
CA LYS A 252 4.89 13.98 -4.66
C LYS A 252 4.78 12.71 -3.82
N GLU A 253 4.30 12.81 -2.57
CA GLU A 253 4.24 11.68 -1.63
C GLU A 253 3.21 10.61 -1.99
N ILE A 254 2.19 10.94 -2.77
CA ILE A 254 1.13 10.00 -3.19
C ILE A 254 1.22 9.64 -4.68
N VAL A 255 2.39 9.83 -5.29
CA VAL A 255 2.69 9.37 -6.66
C VAL A 255 2.68 7.83 -6.74
N ARG A 256 3.34 7.17 -5.78
CA ARG A 256 3.48 5.70 -5.72
C ARG A 256 2.20 4.97 -5.32
N THR A 257 1.22 5.72 -4.80
CA THR A 257 -0.06 5.18 -4.36
C THR A 257 -1.18 5.75 -5.22
N TRP A 258 -1.72 6.92 -4.88
CA TRP A 258 -2.93 7.44 -5.49
C TRP A 258 -2.82 7.63 -7.00
N LEU A 259 -1.74 8.25 -7.50
CA LEU A 259 -1.54 8.40 -8.94
C LEU A 259 -1.38 7.04 -9.62
N TYR A 260 -0.39 6.26 -9.20
CA TYR A 260 -0.08 4.96 -9.76
C TYR A 260 -1.31 4.04 -9.85
N TYR A 261 -2.03 3.83 -8.74
CA TYR A 261 -3.19 2.93 -8.73
C TYR A 261 -4.36 3.46 -9.55
N THR A 262 -4.53 4.78 -9.68
CA THR A 262 -5.56 5.38 -10.56
C THR A 262 -5.23 5.11 -12.04
N LEU A 263 -3.95 5.23 -12.43
CA LEU A 263 -3.49 4.94 -13.79
C LEU A 263 -3.57 3.44 -14.11
N LEU A 264 -3.22 2.59 -13.14
CA LEU A 264 -3.34 1.14 -13.25
C LEU A 264 -4.78 0.73 -13.53
N LYS A 265 -5.75 1.22 -12.75
CA LYS A 265 -7.17 0.95 -12.98
C LYS A 265 -7.66 1.46 -14.34
N SER A 266 -7.27 2.68 -14.72
CA SER A 266 -7.64 3.24 -16.02
C SER A 266 -7.11 2.39 -17.18
N THR A 267 -5.90 1.86 -17.04
CA THR A 267 -5.30 0.95 -18.02
C THR A 267 -6.02 -0.40 -18.04
N LEU A 268 -6.26 -1.02 -16.89
CA LEU A 268 -6.90 -2.34 -16.80
C LEU A 268 -8.36 -2.34 -17.29
N LEU A 269 -9.12 -1.30 -16.95
CA LEU A 269 -10.56 -1.24 -17.25
C LEU A 269 -10.84 -0.70 -18.65
N LEU A 270 -10.05 0.27 -19.11
CA LEU A 270 -10.38 1.07 -20.30
C LEU A 270 -9.26 1.12 -21.34
N ASN A 271 -8.06 0.64 -20.99
CA ASN A 271 -6.86 0.78 -21.81
C ASN A 271 -6.62 2.25 -22.23
N LYS A 272 -6.63 3.15 -21.24
CA LYS A 272 -6.52 4.61 -21.40
C LYS A 272 -5.64 5.25 -20.32
N PRO A 273 -5.08 6.45 -20.56
CA PRO A 273 -4.19 7.15 -19.62
C PRO A 273 -4.85 7.66 -18.34
N GLY A 274 -6.18 7.68 -18.24
CA GLY A 274 -6.88 8.12 -17.03
C GLY A 274 -6.91 9.63 -16.82
N PHE A 275 -5.87 10.37 -17.23
CA PHE A 275 -5.77 11.82 -17.17
C PHE A 275 -5.17 12.43 -18.44
N LYS A 276 -5.43 13.72 -18.69
CA LYS A 276 -4.71 14.52 -19.72
C LYS A 276 -3.49 15.21 -19.13
N HIS A 277 -3.65 15.83 -17.95
CA HIS A 277 -2.58 16.51 -17.24
C HIS A 277 -2.42 15.99 -15.81
N VAL A 278 -1.19 15.85 -15.35
CA VAL A 278 -0.85 15.51 -13.95
C VAL A 278 0.06 16.59 -13.39
N TRP A 279 -0.39 17.26 -12.33
CA TRP A 279 0.37 18.30 -11.64
C TRP A 279 0.89 17.75 -10.32
N ILE A 280 2.22 17.64 -10.21
CA ILE A 280 2.89 17.14 -9.02
C ILE A 280 3.56 18.31 -8.30
N ASP A 281 2.96 18.75 -7.21
CA ASP A 281 3.50 19.81 -6.36
C ASP A 281 4.53 19.31 -5.33
N GLY A 282 5.30 20.28 -4.83
CA GLY A 282 6.25 20.08 -3.76
C GLY A 282 5.57 20.05 -2.39
N LEU A 283 6.36 19.90 -1.34
CA LEU A 283 5.82 19.83 0.02
C LEU A 283 5.73 21.21 0.67
N GLY A 284 4.74 21.33 1.56
CA GLY A 284 4.78 22.31 2.64
C GLY A 284 5.94 22.00 3.58
N MET A 285 6.93 22.90 3.68
CA MET A 285 8.14 22.77 4.49
C MET A 285 8.14 23.82 5.59
N ASP A 286 8.57 23.46 6.79
CA ASP A 286 8.82 24.41 7.88
C ASP A 286 10.16 25.17 7.68
N PRO A 287 10.48 26.19 8.52
CA PRO A 287 11.73 26.95 8.40
C PRO A 287 13.03 26.15 8.50
N TRP A 288 12.96 24.87 8.91
CA TRP A 288 14.11 23.96 8.99
C TRP A 288 14.14 22.96 7.83
N GLY A 289 13.26 23.11 6.84
CA GLY A 289 13.18 22.18 5.71
C GLY A 289 12.58 20.82 6.09
N ARG A 290 11.78 20.75 7.16
CA ARG A 290 11.02 19.53 7.48
C ARG A 290 9.61 19.64 6.92
N LYS A 291 9.05 18.54 6.42
CA LYS A 291 7.65 18.48 5.97
C LYS A 291 6.72 18.95 7.10
N MET A 292 5.80 19.86 6.79
CA MET A 292 4.72 20.24 7.70
C MET A 292 3.75 19.07 7.88
N SER A 293 3.47 18.69 9.12
CA SER A 293 2.54 17.62 9.44
C SER A 293 1.87 17.85 10.79
N LYS A 294 0.64 17.33 10.95
CA LYS A 294 -0.07 17.38 12.22
C LYS A 294 0.69 16.65 13.34
N SER A 295 1.31 15.51 13.03
CA SER A 295 2.09 14.71 13.97
C SER A 295 3.31 15.44 14.54
N LEU A 296 3.95 16.30 13.75
CA LEU A 296 5.09 17.11 14.22
C LEU A 296 4.64 18.41 14.91
N GLY A 297 3.37 18.80 14.80
CA GLY A 297 2.87 20.07 15.31
C GLY A 297 3.56 21.30 14.70
N ASN A 298 4.17 21.15 13.52
CA ASN A 298 4.90 22.20 12.81
C ASN A 298 4.08 22.81 11.65
N GLY A 299 2.78 22.50 11.57
CA GLY A 299 1.89 23.05 10.57
C GLY A 299 1.46 24.48 10.90
N ILE A 300 1.21 25.27 9.86
CA ILE A 300 0.56 26.57 9.95
C ILE A 300 -0.91 26.39 9.61
N ASP A 301 -1.81 26.98 10.41
CA ASP A 301 -3.25 26.92 10.16
C ASP A 301 -3.62 27.69 8.89
N ALA A 302 -4.32 27.04 7.97
CA ALA A 302 -4.65 27.63 6.67
C ALA A 302 -5.60 28.84 6.80
N ASN A 303 -6.56 28.81 7.73
CA ASN A 303 -7.51 29.91 7.92
C ASN A 303 -6.79 31.17 8.38
N SER A 304 -5.83 31.04 9.29
CA SER A 304 -5.02 32.18 9.74
C SER A 304 -4.16 32.79 8.63
N VAL A 305 -3.71 31.99 7.66
CA VAL A 305 -3.03 32.49 6.44
C VAL A 305 -4.02 33.23 5.54
N LEU A 306 -5.22 32.67 5.33
CA LEU A 306 -6.27 33.31 4.54
C LEU A 306 -6.73 34.63 5.15
N GLU A 307 -6.92 34.70 6.47
CA GLU A 307 -7.22 35.95 7.18
C GLU A 307 -6.11 36.99 7.03
N CYS A 308 -4.84 36.55 6.98
CA CYS A 308 -3.72 37.44 6.74
C CYS A 308 -3.75 38.04 5.31
N GLY A 309 -4.14 37.25 4.33
CA GLY A 309 -4.25 37.69 2.94
C GLY A 309 -5.51 38.48 2.66
N ALA A 310 -6.66 37.80 2.70
CA ALA A 310 -7.95 38.35 2.33
C ALA A 310 -8.50 39.32 3.36
N GLY A 311 -8.24 39.07 4.65
CA GLY A 311 -8.72 39.91 5.75
C GLY A 311 -7.78 41.06 6.12
N GLY A 312 -6.59 41.14 5.52
CA GLY A 312 -5.58 42.18 5.80
C GLY A 312 -5.02 42.15 7.23
N LYS A 313 -5.30 41.10 8.01
CA LYS A 313 -4.74 40.94 9.35
C LYS A 313 -3.25 40.60 9.27
N THR A 314 -2.48 40.99 10.27
CA THR A 314 -1.11 40.49 10.39
C THR A 314 -1.13 39.04 10.83
N GLY A 315 -0.64 38.14 9.99
CA GLY A 315 -0.42 36.74 10.34
C GLY A 315 0.74 36.61 11.32
N SER A 316 0.57 35.78 12.35
CA SER A 316 1.59 35.47 13.34
C SER A 316 1.48 34.00 13.72
N TRP A 317 2.54 33.23 13.48
CA TRP A 317 2.55 31.78 13.65
C TRP A 317 3.78 31.34 14.41
N LYS A 318 3.61 30.42 15.35
CA LYS A 318 4.73 29.77 16.03
C LYS A 318 4.92 28.38 15.45
N VAL A 319 6.09 28.12 14.88
CA VAL A 319 6.44 26.82 14.32
C VAL A 319 7.47 26.16 15.22
N LYS A 320 7.13 24.98 15.74
CA LYS A 320 7.99 24.21 16.65
C LYS A 320 9.10 23.51 15.85
N GLY A 321 10.35 23.89 16.09
CA GLY A 321 11.56 23.23 15.57
C GLY A 321 11.98 22.03 16.43
N PRO A 322 13.09 21.36 16.09
CA PRO A 322 13.69 20.32 16.93
C PRO A 322 14.10 20.86 18.31
N ASP A 323 14.87 21.95 18.33
CA ASP A 323 15.45 22.50 19.56
C ASP A 323 14.89 23.88 19.95
N LYS A 324 14.19 24.56 19.04
CA LYS A 324 13.67 25.91 19.26
C LYS A 324 12.38 26.17 18.48
N THR A 325 11.55 27.08 18.98
CA THR A 325 10.35 27.55 18.29
C THR A 325 10.66 28.86 17.56
N VAL A 326 10.24 28.98 16.32
CA VAL A 326 10.38 30.21 15.52
C VAL A 326 9.01 30.88 15.39
N SER A 327 8.98 32.20 15.55
CA SER A 327 7.79 33.00 15.27
C SER A 327 7.90 33.59 13.87
N LEU A 328 6.94 33.27 13.01
CA LEU A 328 6.78 33.81 11.68
C LEU A 328 5.73 34.91 11.73
N ARG A 329 5.99 36.04 11.08
CA ARG A 329 5.05 37.16 10.98
C ARG A 329 4.95 37.61 9.53
N ALA A 330 3.74 37.75 9.02
CA ALA A 330 3.51 38.25 7.67
C ALA A 330 2.41 39.32 7.68
N ASN A 331 2.66 40.44 6.99
CA ASN A 331 1.69 41.54 6.90
C ASN A 331 0.74 41.40 5.70
N LYS A 332 1.12 40.60 4.69
CA LYS A 332 0.33 40.24 3.51
C LYS A 332 0.75 38.84 3.04
N ILE A 333 -0.13 38.13 2.33
CA ILE A 333 0.27 36.89 1.62
C ILE A 333 1.27 37.28 0.52
N GLY A 334 2.50 36.78 0.63
CA GLY A 334 3.59 37.04 -0.30
C GLY A 334 4.59 35.90 -0.33
N SER A 335 5.77 36.13 -0.92
CA SER A 335 6.83 35.12 -1.06
C SER A 335 7.25 34.48 0.28
N GLU A 336 7.17 35.22 1.39
CA GLU A 336 7.42 34.73 2.76
C GLU A 336 6.52 33.54 3.13
N CYS A 337 5.23 33.56 2.75
CA CYS A 337 4.29 32.47 3.03
C CYS A 337 4.45 31.30 2.05
N PHE A 338 4.85 31.56 0.80
CA PHE A 338 4.99 30.55 -0.25
C PHE A 338 6.38 29.89 -0.32
N ARG A 339 7.42 30.47 0.30
CA ARG A 339 8.75 29.84 0.45
C ARG A 339 8.65 28.48 1.13
N LEU A 340 7.66 28.35 2.01
CA LEU A 340 7.33 27.12 2.73
C LEU A 340 6.48 26.15 1.90
N TRP A 341 6.11 26.44 0.64
CA TRP A 341 5.09 25.66 -0.10
C TRP A 341 5.57 25.14 -1.48
N LYS A 342 6.86 25.26 -1.81
CA LYS A 342 7.38 24.97 -3.16
C LYS A 342 8.62 24.05 -3.23
N ALA A 343 8.78 23.10 -2.30
CA ALA A 343 9.95 22.20 -2.29
C ALA A 343 9.73 20.81 -2.92
#